data_AF-A0A978SE32-F1
#
_entry.id   AF-A0A978SE32-F1
#
_cell.length_a   1.000
_cell.length_b   1.000
_cell.length_c   1.000
_cell.angle_alpha   90.00
_cell.angle_beta   90.00
_cell.angle_gamma   90.00
#
_symmetry.space_group_name_H-M   'P 1'
#
loop_
_entity.id
_entity.type
_entity.pdbx_description
1 polymer ?
#
loop_
_entity_poly.entity_id
_entity_poly.type
_entity_poly.pdbx_seq_one_letter_code
_entity_poly.pdbx_strand_id
1 'polypeptide(L)' 'MILPGSTVKVINPNDTYYHFQGLVQRVSDGKAAVLFEGGNWDKLVTFRLSELEEVDLAAAKKKK' A
#
# COMPACT_ATOMS: atom_id res chain seq x y z
N MET A 1 6.84 5.48 -8.23
CA MET A 1 6.06 4.79 -9.27
C MET A 1 5.66 3.45 -8.68
N ILE A 2 4.36 3.21 -8.49
CA ILE A 2 3.89 2.05 -7.74
C ILE A 2 4.02 0.77 -8.59
N LEU A 3 4.80 -0.19 -8.10
CA LEU A 3 5.02 -1.48 -8.75
C LEU A 3 4.69 -2.64 -7.79
N PRO A 4 4.50 -3.87 -8.29
CA PRO A 4 4.50 -5.05 -7.44
C PRO A 4 5.75 -5.08 -6.55
N GLY A 5 5.58 -5.25 -5.25
CA GLY A 5 6.63 -5.17 -4.24
C GLY A 5 6.83 -3.77 -3.61
N SER A 6 6.21 -2.71 -4.13
CA SER A 6 6.21 -1.39 -3.46
C SER A 6 5.40 -1.45 -2.17
N THR A 7 5.90 -0.80 -1.12
CA THR A 7 5.11 -0.50 0.08
C THR A 7 4.31 0.77 -0.17
N VAL A 8 3.00 0.70 0.06
CA VAL A 8 2.09 1.83 -0.16
C VAL A 8 1.27 2.13 1.09
N LYS A 9 0.85 3.38 1.22
CA LYS A 9 -0.07 3.87 2.22
C LYS A 9 -1.37 4.30 1.55
N VAL A 10 -2.51 3.92 2.13
CA VAL A 10 -3.81 4.40 1.67
C VAL A 10 -4.02 5.83 2.15
N ILE A 11 -4.32 6.73 1.22
CA ILE A 11 -4.50 8.17 1.47
C ILE A 11 -5.94 8.64 1.32
N ASN A 12 -6.88 7.77 0.93
CA ASN A 12 -8.30 8.11 0.86
C ASN A 12 -8.91 8.15 2.28
N PRO A 13 -9.32 9.33 2.81
CA PRO A 13 -9.87 9.45 4.17
C PRO A 13 -11.25 8.81 4.33
N ASN A 14 -11.95 8.52 3.23
CA ASN A 14 -13.26 7.88 3.24
C ASN A 14 -13.18 6.34 3.16
N ASP A 15 -11.97 5.77 3.20
CA ASP A 15 -11.74 4.33 3.13
C ASP A 15 -11.40 3.77 4.52
N THR A 16 -11.89 2.56 4.83
CA THR A 16 -11.59 1.86 6.09
C THR A 16 -10.10 1.64 6.31
N TYR A 17 -9.33 1.52 5.23
CA TYR A 17 -7.88 1.32 5.26
C TYR A 17 -7.11 2.64 5.31
N TYR A 18 -7.75 3.79 5.53
CA TYR A 18 -7.05 5.08 5.62
C TYR A 18 -5.86 5.02 6.58
N HIS A 19 -4.69 5.46 6.09
CA HIS A 19 -3.40 5.41 6.76
C HIS A 19 -2.79 4.04 7.03
N PHE A 20 -3.45 2.94 6.68
CA PHE A 20 -2.82 1.62 6.69
C PHE A 20 -1.77 1.53 5.58
N GLN A 21 -0.72 0.78 5.88
CA GLN A 21 0.33 0.44 4.93
C GLN A 21 0.23 -1.02 4.54
N GLY A 22 0.55 -1.33 3.29
CA GLY A 22 0.56 -2.69 2.80
C GLY A 22 1.48 -2.85 1.60
N LEU A 23 1.63 -4.10 1.18
CA LEU A 23 2.51 -4.48 0.08
C LEU A 23 1.71 -4.69 -1.20
N VAL A 24 2.09 -4.02 -2.28
CA VAL A 24 1.46 -4.22 -3.58
C VAL A 24 1.81 -5.61 -4.12
N GLN A 25 0.81 -6.44 -4.37
CA GLN A 25 0.98 -7.79 -4.92
C GLN A 25 0.90 -7.80 -6.45
N ARG A 26 0.03 -6.95 -7.02
CA ARG A 26 -0.15 -6.81 -8.47
C ARG A 26 -0.71 -5.44 -8.83
N VAL A 27 -0.47 -5.02 -10.07
CA VAL A 27 -1.01 -3.81 -10.66
C VAL A 27 -1.68 -4.18 -11.98
N SER A 28 -2.93 -3.74 -12.17
CA SER A 28 -3.70 -3.97 -13.39
C SER A 28 -4.75 -2.87 -13.54
N ASP A 29 -5.01 -2.42 -14.77
CA ASP A 29 -6.10 -1.48 -15.10
C ASP A 29 -6.15 -0.21 -14.23
N GLY A 30 -4.98 0.38 -13.93
CA GLY A 30 -4.89 1.59 -13.09
C GLY A 30 -5.21 1.36 -11.61
N LYS A 31 -5.22 0.10 -11.18
CA LYS A 31 -5.46 -0.33 -9.79
C LYS A 31 -4.30 -1.16 -9.27
N ALA A 32 -4.17 -1.22 -7.95
CA ALA A 32 -3.20 -2.06 -7.27
C ALA A 32 -3.90 -2.90 -6.20
N ALA A 33 -3.58 -4.20 -6.17
CA ALA A 33 -3.99 -5.06 -5.07
C ALA A 33 -2.94 -4.98 -3.96
N VAL A 34 -3.36 -4.52 -2.79
CA VAL A 34 -2.52 -4.28 -1.62
C VAL A 34 -2.83 -5.35 -0.58
N LEU A 35 -1.80 -6.09 -0.17
CA LEU A 35 -1.85 -7.06 0.91
C LEU A 35 -1.59 -6.32 2.22
N PHE A 36 -2.54 -6.45 3.15
CA PHE A 36 -2.39 -6.04 4.55
C PHE A 36 -2.18 -7.26 5.41
N GLU A 37 -1.19 -7.21 6.29
CA GLU A 37 -0.84 -8.30 7.21
C GLU A 37 -0.82 -7.77 8.64
N GLY A 38 -1.33 -8.58 9.58
CA GLY A 38 -1.31 -8.27 11.00
C GLY A 38 -1.63 -9.51 11.84
N GLY A 39 -0.61 -10.08 12.50
CA GLY A 39 -0.76 -11.30 13.26
C GLY A 39 -1.10 -12.50 12.37
N ASN A 40 -2.18 -13.22 12.68
CA ASN A 40 -2.67 -14.37 11.89
C ASN A 40 -3.68 -13.98 10.80
N TRP A 41 -3.79 -12.69 10.46
CA TRP A 41 -4.75 -12.23 9.49
C TRP A 41 -4.06 -11.54 8.31
N ASP A 42 -4.50 -11.92 7.12
CA ASP A 42 -4.10 -11.35 5.85
C ASP A 42 -5.35 -10.93 5.06
N LYS A 43 -5.28 -9.78 4.40
CA LYS A 43 -6.35 -9.36 3.48
C LYS A 43 -5.80 -8.61 2.29
N LEU A 44 -6.20 -9.08 1.11
CA LEU A 44 -5.91 -8.46 -0.16
C LEU A 44 -7.06 -7.56 -0.59
N VAL A 45 -6.80 -6.26 -0.74
CA VAL A 45 -7.80 -5.26 -1.16
C VAL A 45 -7.29 -4.48 -2.36
N THR A 46 -8.16 -4.19 -3.32
CA THR A 46 -7.78 -3.49 -4.55
C THR A 46 -8.19 -2.04 -4.49
N PHE A 47 -7.23 -1.13 -4.69
CA PHE A 47 -7.44 0.32 -4.70
C PHE A 47 -7.11 0.92 -6.05
N ARG A 48 -7.60 2.12 -6.33
CA ARG A 48 -7.08 2.92 -7.45
C ARG A 48 -5.69 3.42 -7.09
N LEU A 49 -4.81 3.55 -8.09
CA LEU A 49 -3.47 4.10 -7.87
C LEU A 49 -3.50 5.52 -7.29
N SER A 50 -4.54 6.31 -7.58
CA SER A 50 -4.74 7.66 -7.02
C SER A 50 -5.06 7.69 -5.52
N GLU A 51 -5.42 6.55 -4.94
CA GLU A 51 -5.77 6.42 -3.51
C GLU A 51 -4.57 5.92 -2.68
N LEU A 52 -3.41 5.74 -3.33
CA LEU A 52 -2.21 5.16 -2.75
C LEU A 52 -1.03 6.12 -2.89
N GLU A 53 -0.22 6.18 -1.84
CA GLU A 53 1.05 6.88 -1.81
C GLU A 53 2.19 5.88 -1.56
N GLU A 54 3.26 5.94 -2.34
CA GLU A 54 4.42 5.06 -2.16
C GLU A 54 5.23 5.50 -0.93
N VAL A 55 5.54 4.56 -0.04
CA VAL A 55 6.32 4.81 1.17
C VAL A 55 7.77 4.45 0.91
N ASP A 56 8.66 5.44 0.88
CA ASP A 56 10.10 5.21 0.78
C ASP A 56 10.68 4.75 2.14
N LEU A 57 10.82 3.43 2.28
CA LEU A 57 11.42 2.81 3.46
C LEU A 57 12.94 3.04 3.56
N ALA A 58 13.63 3.35 2.46
CA ALA A 58 15.07 3.60 2.47
C ALA A 58 15.41 4.96 3.07
N ALA A 59 14.58 5.98 2.81
CA ALA A 59 14.68 7.28 3.48
C ALA A 59 14.44 7.18 4.99
N ALA A 60 13.53 6.29 5.43
CA ALA A 60 13.26 6.06 6.84
C ALA A 60 14.44 5.40 7.58
N LYS A 61 15.16 4.47 6.93
CA LYS A 61 16.35 3.82 7.51
C LYS A 61 17.55 4.76 7.65
N LYS A 62 17.74 5.73 6.75
CA LYS A 62 18.87 6.68 6.79
C LYS A 62 18.77 7.73 7.90
N LYS A 63 17.60 7.92 8.51
CA LYS A 63 17.38 8.86 9.63
C LYS A 63 17.64 8.24 11.01
N LYS A 64 18.06 6.97 11.08
CA LYS A 64 18.27 6.24 12.33
C LYS A 64 19.75 5.96 12.57
#